data_AF-A0A8D2IRK1-F1
#
_entry.id   AF-A0A8D2IRK1-F1
#
_cell.length_a   1.000
_cell.length_b   1.000
_cell.length_c   1.000
_cell.angle_alpha   90.00
_cell.angle_beta   90.00
_cell.angle_gamma   90.00
#
_symmetry.space_group_name_H-M   'P 1'
#
loop_
_entity.id
_entity.type
_entity.pdbx_description
1 polymer ?
#
loop_
_entity_poly.entity_id
_entity_poly.type
_entity_poly.pdbx_seq_one_letter_code
_entity_poly.pdbx_strand_id
1 'polypeptide(L)'
;MTLLHMQLYFTGSVFWMIQKSSSFMLPNTTELLYPTSSAEAGLLSALGVPRTRRKRYISPRDMSALLDYHNQVRAQVSPPAANMEYMVWDERLARSAEAWAKQCMWGHGPPQLMKFLGQNLAIQSGRYHSAVDLVKSWYYEKQHYSFPYPYECKPRCPSKCSGSVCSHYTQMVWASSNRIGCAIHTCTNMNVWGNTWRRAVYLVCNYAIKGNWIGEAPYKMGRPCSACPPNYGGTCSNNMCYSGLKSNKVSWF
;
A
#
# COMPACT_ATOMS: atom_id res chain seq x y z
N MET A 1 -23.23 82.78 -1.85
CA MET A 1 -23.09 83.08 -3.29
C MET A 1 -22.52 81.84 -3.95
N THR A 2 -23.39 80.95 -4.45
CA THR A 2 -23.72 80.81 -5.89
C THR A 2 -22.48 80.44 -6.71
N LEU A 3 -22.36 79.14 -7.01
CA LEU A 3 -22.68 78.52 -8.31
C LEU A 3 -21.47 78.59 -9.26
N LEU A 4 -20.95 77.43 -9.64
CA LEU A 4 -20.91 77.10 -11.07
C LEU A 4 -20.85 75.59 -11.28
N HIS A 5 -21.92 75.09 -11.89
CA HIS A 5 -22.00 73.80 -12.55
C HIS A 5 -21.12 73.81 -13.82
N MET A 6 -20.42 72.71 -14.10
CA MET A 6 -20.25 72.27 -15.48
C MET A 6 -20.56 70.77 -15.58
N GLN A 7 -21.50 70.47 -16.47
CA GLN A 7 -22.00 69.15 -16.78
C GLN A 7 -21.03 68.43 -17.71
N LEU A 8 -20.81 67.14 -17.46
CA LEU A 8 -20.44 66.18 -18.50
C LEU A 8 -21.47 65.05 -18.48
N TYR A 9 -22.34 65.08 -19.47
CA TYR A 9 -23.24 63.99 -19.82
C TYR A 9 -22.42 62.87 -20.45
N PHE A 10 -22.50 61.67 -19.88
CA PHE A 10 -22.36 60.44 -20.65
C PHE A 10 -23.59 59.57 -20.39
N THR A 11 -24.45 59.54 -21.40
CA THR A 11 -25.56 58.61 -21.53
C THR A 11 -25.01 57.20 -21.66
N GLY A 12 -25.09 56.42 -20.59
CA GLY A 12 -24.80 54.99 -20.61
C GLY A 12 -26.05 54.23 -20.15
N SER A 13 -26.80 53.71 -21.12
CA SER A 13 -27.99 52.90 -20.92
C SER A 13 -27.74 51.78 -19.90
N VAL A 14 -28.48 51.79 -18.79
CA VAL A 14 -28.52 50.67 -17.85
C VAL A 14 -29.28 49.54 -18.53
N PHE A 15 -28.56 48.66 -19.20
CA PHE A 15 -29.09 47.34 -19.57
C PHE A 15 -29.21 46.51 -18.29
N TRP A 16 -30.42 46.50 -17.72
CA TRP A 16 -30.87 45.44 -16.83
C TRP A 16 -30.93 44.14 -17.64
N MET A 17 -29.80 43.43 -17.73
CA MET A 17 -29.82 42.02 -18.07
C MET A 17 -30.38 41.29 -16.85
N ILE A 18 -31.69 41.06 -16.87
CA ILE A 18 -32.33 40.04 -16.04
C ILE A 18 -31.64 38.72 -16.41
N GLN A 19 -30.68 38.31 -15.59
CA GLN A 19 -30.09 36.99 -15.70
C GLN A 19 -31.17 36.01 -15.24
N LYS A 20 -32.01 35.58 -16.18
CA LYS A 20 -32.86 34.41 -15.99
C LYS A 20 -31.93 33.26 -15.62
N SER A 21 -31.97 32.85 -14.37
CA SER A 21 -31.42 31.58 -13.89
C SER A 21 -32.23 30.46 -14.54
N SER A 22 -31.87 30.13 -15.78
CA SER A 22 -32.30 28.90 -16.43
C SER A 22 -31.53 27.76 -15.78
N SER A 23 -32.18 27.03 -14.88
CA SER A 23 -31.73 25.71 -14.44
C SER A 23 -31.73 24.78 -15.66
N PHE A 24 -30.61 24.72 -16.37
CA PHE A 24 -30.37 23.69 -17.37
C PHE A 24 -30.01 22.39 -16.63
N MET A 25 -31.02 21.53 -16.47
CA MET A 25 -30.82 20.12 -16.19
C MET A 25 -30.08 19.52 -17.38
N LEU A 26 -28.81 19.16 -17.20
CA LEU A 26 -28.06 18.40 -18.19
C LEU A 26 -28.61 16.96 -18.19
N PRO A 27 -29.13 16.44 -19.31
CA PRO A 27 -29.40 15.02 -19.43
C PRO A 27 -28.07 14.26 -19.42
N ASN A 28 -28.01 13.30 -18.51
CA ASN A 28 -26.95 12.33 -18.36
C ASN A 28 -26.82 11.49 -19.64
N THR A 29 -25.88 11.83 -20.53
CA THR A 29 -25.53 11.01 -21.70
C THR A 29 -24.18 10.36 -21.45
N THR A 30 -24.18 9.33 -20.61
CA THR A 30 -23.12 8.31 -20.61
C THR A 30 -23.65 7.13 -21.42
N GLU A 31 -23.67 7.27 -22.75
CA GLU A 31 -23.88 6.14 -23.66
C GLU A 31 -22.91 6.24 -24.84
N LEU A 32 -22.46 5.06 -25.26
CA LEU A 32 -21.58 4.76 -26.40
C LEU A 32 -20.07 4.94 -26.16
N LEU A 33 -19.53 4.01 -25.38
CA LEU A 33 -18.66 2.93 -25.89
C LEU A 33 -18.73 1.75 -24.91
N TYR A 34 -19.90 1.09 -24.86
CA TYR A 34 -19.94 -0.31 -24.44
C TYR A 34 -19.25 -1.12 -25.54
N PRO A 35 -18.25 -1.97 -25.24
CA PRO A 35 -18.06 -3.15 -26.06
C PRO A 35 -19.29 -4.01 -25.80
N THR A 36 -20.23 -4.01 -26.74
CA THR A 36 -21.15 -5.13 -26.91
C THR A 36 -20.31 -6.34 -27.30
N SER A 37 -19.77 -7.05 -26.31
CA SER A 37 -19.23 -8.39 -26.52
C SER A 37 -19.39 -9.30 -25.29
N SER A 38 -20.62 -9.36 -24.78
CA SER A 38 -21.10 -10.61 -24.16
C SER A 38 -21.06 -11.80 -25.14
N ALA A 39 -20.83 -11.55 -26.44
CA ALA A 39 -20.48 -12.54 -27.45
C ALA A 39 -19.01 -13.00 -27.41
N GLU A 40 -18.03 -12.18 -27.02
CA GLU A 40 -16.60 -12.57 -27.06
C GLU A 40 -16.15 -13.36 -25.82
N ALA A 41 -16.73 -13.09 -24.65
CA ALA A 41 -16.48 -13.90 -23.46
C ALA A 41 -17.04 -15.34 -23.62
N GLY A 42 -18.14 -15.48 -24.38
CA GLY A 42 -18.69 -16.77 -24.79
C GLY A 42 -17.85 -17.46 -25.87
N LEU A 43 -17.28 -16.70 -26.81
CA LEU A 43 -16.44 -17.24 -27.89
C LEU A 43 -15.13 -17.84 -27.38
N LEU A 44 -14.52 -17.23 -26.36
CA LEU A 44 -13.28 -17.75 -25.74
C LEU A 44 -13.51 -19.02 -24.91
N SER A 45 -14.75 -19.29 -24.48
CA SER A 45 -15.11 -20.59 -23.89
C SER A 45 -15.35 -21.67 -24.95
N ALA A 46 -15.75 -21.28 -26.18
CA ALA A 46 -15.93 -22.21 -27.30
C ALA A 46 -14.61 -22.64 -27.96
N LEU A 47 -13.53 -21.86 -27.79
CA LEU A 47 -12.21 -22.15 -28.38
C LEU A 47 -11.34 -23.12 -27.58
N GLY A 48 -11.85 -23.74 -26.51
CA GLY A 48 -11.12 -24.77 -25.77
C GLY A 48 -9.72 -24.34 -25.29
N VAL A 49 -9.45 -23.03 -25.17
CA VAL A 49 -8.15 -22.52 -24.74
C VAL A 49 -7.91 -23.08 -23.34
N PRO A 50 -6.91 -23.95 -23.14
CA PRO A 50 -6.68 -24.53 -21.84
C PRO A 50 -6.38 -23.39 -20.86
N ARG A 51 -7.27 -23.15 -19.89
CA ARG A 51 -6.93 -22.32 -18.72
C ARG A 51 -5.89 -23.09 -17.92
N THR A 52 -4.64 -23.01 -18.35
CA THR A 52 -3.52 -23.52 -17.58
C THR A 52 -3.54 -22.78 -16.25
N ARG A 53 -3.75 -23.54 -15.17
CA ARG A 53 -3.76 -22.99 -13.81
C ARG A 53 -2.33 -22.54 -13.51
N ARG A 54 -2.03 -21.26 -13.75
CA ARG A 54 -0.69 -20.69 -13.51
C ARG A 54 -0.31 -20.97 -12.06
N LYS A 55 0.78 -21.71 -11.87
CA LYS A 55 1.34 -22.00 -10.55
C LYS A 55 1.83 -20.68 -9.96
N ARG A 56 1.21 -20.23 -8.87
CA ARG A 56 1.60 -19.03 -8.14
C ARG A 56 3.00 -19.20 -7.55
N TYR A 57 3.72 -18.09 -7.41
CA TYR A 57 5.03 -18.06 -6.75
C TYR A 57 4.90 -18.06 -5.21
N ILE A 58 3.68 -18.25 -4.68
CA ILE A 58 3.45 -18.45 -3.26
C ILE A 58 2.24 -19.36 -3.05
N SER A 59 2.34 -20.28 -2.08
CA SER A 59 1.22 -21.16 -1.74
C SER A 59 0.17 -20.43 -0.90
N PRO A 60 -1.10 -20.86 -0.90
CA PRO A 60 -2.12 -20.29 -0.02
C PRO A 60 -1.76 -20.37 1.47
N ARG A 61 -1.05 -21.43 1.88
CA ARG A 61 -0.58 -21.62 3.25
C ARG A 61 0.48 -20.58 3.62
N ASP A 62 1.46 -20.36 2.75
CA ASP A 62 2.52 -19.38 2.97
C ASP A 62 1.98 -17.96 2.98
N MET A 63 1.03 -17.65 2.11
CA MET A 63 0.31 -16.37 2.09
C MET A 63 -0.35 -16.08 3.45
N SER A 64 -1.12 -17.03 3.98
CA SER A 64 -1.74 -16.89 5.31
C SER A 64 -0.67 -16.73 6.40
N ALA A 65 0.35 -17.58 6.40
CA ALA A 65 1.41 -17.53 7.41
C ALA A 65 2.16 -16.18 7.41
N LEU A 66 2.47 -15.62 6.25
CA LEU A 66 3.11 -14.30 6.13
C LEU A 66 2.18 -13.19 6.62
N LEU A 67 0.90 -13.20 6.24
CA LEU A 67 -0.07 -12.20 6.67
C LEU A 67 -0.29 -12.23 8.19
N ASP A 68 -0.49 -13.44 8.73
CA ASP A 68 -0.73 -13.65 10.16
C ASP A 68 0.48 -13.20 10.99
N TYR A 69 1.70 -13.52 10.53
CA TYR A 69 2.92 -13.08 11.18
C TYR A 69 3.07 -11.55 11.18
N HIS A 70 2.73 -10.87 10.07
CA HIS A 70 2.74 -9.40 10.03
C HIS A 70 1.74 -8.82 11.04
N ASN A 71 0.50 -9.32 11.06
CA ASN A 71 -0.51 -8.85 12.00
C ASN A 71 -0.16 -9.16 13.46
N GLN A 72 0.50 -10.30 13.74
CA GLN A 72 1.04 -10.61 15.06
C GLN A 72 2.09 -9.58 15.51
N VAL A 73 3.06 -9.26 14.64
CA VAL A 73 4.09 -8.26 14.93
C VAL A 73 3.46 -6.87 15.17
N ARG A 74 2.49 -6.48 14.34
CA ARG A 74 1.76 -5.20 14.43
C ARG A 74 0.97 -5.06 15.74
N ALA A 75 0.38 -6.15 16.24
CA ALA A 75 -0.37 -6.19 17.50
C ALA A 75 0.50 -6.04 18.76
N GLN A 76 1.80 -6.30 18.64
CA GLN A 76 2.76 -6.44 19.76
C GLN A 76 3.85 -5.35 19.74
N VAL A 77 3.61 -4.24 19.06
CA VAL A 77 4.55 -3.12 19.03
C VAL A 77 4.67 -2.47 20.40
N SER A 78 5.89 -2.01 20.71
CA SER A 78 6.18 -1.18 21.87
C SER A 78 6.98 0.03 21.39
N PRO A 79 6.57 1.26 21.73
CA PRO A 79 5.38 1.62 22.51
C PRO A 79 4.06 1.26 21.78
N PRO A 80 2.91 1.17 22.48
CA PRO A 80 1.64 0.80 21.85
C PRO A 80 1.19 1.80 20.77
N ALA A 81 0.57 1.28 19.71
CA ALA A 81 0.12 2.06 18.57
C ALA A 81 -1.37 2.41 18.65
N ALA A 82 -1.70 3.69 18.59
CA ALA A 82 -3.06 4.20 18.64
C ALA A 82 -3.85 4.00 17.34
N ASN A 83 -3.16 3.91 16.20
CA ASN A 83 -3.74 3.95 14.86
C ASN A 83 -3.33 2.76 13.96
N MET A 84 -2.86 1.66 14.51
CA MET A 84 -2.39 0.51 13.72
C MET A 84 -3.54 -0.12 12.93
N GLU A 85 -3.50 -0.07 11.61
CA GLU A 85 -4.54 -0.68 10.77
C GLU A 85 -4.32 -2.19 10.62
N TYR A 86 -5.40 -2.98 10.60
CA TYR A 86 -5.30 -4.41 10.31
C TYR A 86 -4.84 -4.62 8.86
N MET A 87 -3.83 -5.47 8.66
CA MET A 87 -3.29 -5.75 7.33
C MET A 87 -4.06 -6.87 6.65
N VAL A 88 -4.34 -6.73 5.35
CA VAL A 88 -4.99 -7.75 4.51
C VAL A 88 -4.14 -8.12 3.30
N TRP A 89 -4.40 -9.29 2.72
CA TRP A 89 -3.73 -9.70 1.50
C TRP A 89 -4.34 -9.03 0.26
N ASP A 90 -3.49 -8.45 -0.59
CA ASP A 90 -3.86 -7.87 -1.87
C ASP A 90 -3.21 -8.67 -3.02
N GLU A 91 -4.05 -9.31 -3.83
CA GLU A 91 -3.62 -10.15 -4.95
C GLU A 91 -2.94 -9.35 -6.08
N ARG A 92 -3.19 -8.04 -6.22
CA ARG A 92 -2.49 -7.18 -7.20
C ARG A 92 -1.06 -6.92 -6.75
N LEU A 93 -0.85 -6.66 -5.45
CA LEU A 93 0.48 -6.52 -4.86
C LEU A 93 1.29 -7.81 -5.00
N ALA A 94 0.65 -8.97 -4.77
CA ALA A 94 1.29 -10.28 -4.92
C ALA A 94 1.70 -10.57 -6.37
N ARG A 95 0.84 -10.23 -7.35
CA ARG A 95 1.20 -10.35 -8.78
C ARG A 95 2.38 -9.46 -9.17
N SER A 96 2.42 -8.24 -8.65
CA SER A 96 3.55 -7.32 -8.86
C SER A 96 4.84 -7.88 -8.24
N ALA A 97 4.75 -8.42 -7.01
CA ALA A 97 5.88 -9.07 -6.35
C ALA A 97 6.38 -10.30 -7.14
N GLU A 98 5.47 -11.11 -7.68
CA GLU A 98 5.81 -12.26 -8.54
C GLU A 98 6.55 -11.82 -9.81
N ALA A 99 6.08 -10.77 -10.47
CA ALA A 99 6.71 -10.22 -11.66
C ALA A 99 8.15 -9.73 -11.38
N TRP A 100 8.38 -9.15 -10.21
CA TRP A 100 9.71 -8.70 -9.78
C TRP A 100 10.61 -9.85 -9.33
N ALA A 101 10.11 -10.76 -8.49
CA ALA A 101 10.88 -11.90 -8.00
C ALA A 101 11.39 -12.79 -9.14
N LYS A 102 10.62 -12.91 -10.23
CA LYS A 102 11.02 -13.65 -11.44
C LYS A 102 12.26 -13.07 -12.15
N GLN A 103 12.57 -11.79 -11.96
CA GLN A 103 13.73 -11.17 -12.60
C GLN A 103 15.06 -11.70 -12.05
N CYS A 104 15.06 -12.28 -10.84
CA CYS A 104 16.28 -12.74 -10.18
C CYS A 104 17.36 -11.65 -10.11
N MET A 105 16.92 -10.43 -9.78
CA MET A 105 17.77 -9.27 -9.58
C MET A 105 17.66 -8.83 -8.13
N TRP A 106 18.80 -8.78 -7.43
CA TRP A 106 18.85 -8.23 -6.09
C TRP A 106 18.72 -6.71 -6.13
N GLY A 107 17.57 -6.20 -5.70
CA GLY A 107 17.29 -4.77 -5.67
C GLY A 107 15.79 -4.48 -5.66
N HIS A 108 15.43 -3.26 -5.27
CA HIS A 108 14.03 -2.84 -5.23
C HIS A 108 13.47 -2.56 -6.63
N GLY A 109 12.20 -2.91 -6.86
CA GLY A 109 11.54 -2.58 -8.11
C GLY A 109 10.16 -3.21 -8.33
N PRO A 110 9.53 -2.93 -9.48
CA PRO A 110 10.09 -2.12 -10.57
C PRO A 110 10.07 -0.61 -10.24
N PRO A 111 11.04 0.19 -10.74
CA PRO A 111 11.28 1.58 -10.28
C PRO A 111 10.04 2.49 -10.32
N GLN A 112 9.20 2.34 -11.34
CA GLN A 112 7.97 3.12 -11.52
C GLN A 112 6.95 2.91 -10.39
N LEU A 113 6.97 1.75 -9.70
CA LEU A 113 6.07 1.47 -8.58
C LEU A 113 6.65 1.87 -7.23
N MET A 114 7.98 2.03 -7.13
CA MET A 114 8.66 2.28 -5.85
C MET A 114 8.36 3.66 -5.25
N LYS A 115 7.79 4.57 -6.05
CA LYS A 115 7.24 5.85 -5.59
C LYS A 115 5.95 5.70 -4.77
N PHE A 116 5.18 4.63 -5.02
CA PHE A 116 3.83 4.44 -4.47
C PHE A 116 3.71 3.27 -3.50
N LEU A 117 4.61 2.28 -3.61
CA LEU A 117 4.61 1.07 -2.81
C LEU A 117 5.79 1.03 -1.84
N GLY A 118 5.58 0.39 -0.70
CA GLY A 118 6.66 -0.15 0.12
C GLY A 118 7.12 -1.49 -0.44
N GLN A 119 8.37 -1.87 -0.21
CA GLN A 119 8.87 -3.18 -0.61
C GLN A 119 9.96 -3.68 0.34
N ASN A 120 9.77 -4.88 0.89
CA ASN A 120 10.80 -5.60 1.62
C ASN A 120 11.28 -6.80 0.79
N LEU A 121 12.58 -7.06 0.88
CA LEU A 121 13.26 -8.12 0.15
C LEU A 121 13.97 -9.04 1.15
N ALA A 122 13.94 -10.34 0.90
CA ALA A 122 14.72 -11.30 1.66
C ALA A 122 15.31 -12.33 0.72
N ILE A 123 16.50 -12.80 1.06
CA ILE A 123 17.21 -13.82 0.32
C ILE A 123 17.81 -14.84 1.26
N GLN A 124 17.73 -16.11 0.87
CA GLN A 124 18.39 -17.20 1.56
C GLN A 124 18.95 -18.22 0.55
N SER A 125 20.09 -18.82 0.86
CA SER A 125 20.61 -19.97 0.11
C SER A 125 19.94 -21.27 0.58
N GLY A 126 19.64 -22.16 -0.37
CA GLY A 126 19.19 -23.51 -0.05
C GLY A 126 17.69 -23.61 0.25
N ARG A 127 17.33 -24.38 1.28
CA ARG A 127 15.92 -24.63 1.65
C ARG A 127 15.53 -23.79 2.87
N TYR A 128 14.29 -23.33 2.90
CA TYR A 128 13.65 -22.76 4.08
C TYR A 128 12.60 -23.75 4.62
N HIS A 129 12.32 -23.72 5.93
CA HIS A 129 11.32 -24.60 6.55
C HIS A 129 9.91 -24.03 6.43
N SER A 130 9.78 -22.71 6.58
CA SER A 130 8.51 -21.97 6.45
C SER A 130 8.72 -20.61 5.79
N ALA A 131 7.71 -20.09 5.10
CA ALA A 131 7.79 -18.74 4.54
C ALA A 131 8.06 -17.66 5.61
N VAL A 132 7.64 -17.92 6.86
CA VAL A 132 7.89 -17.02 8.00
C VAL A 132 9.40 -16.88 8.29
N ASP A 133 10.20 -17.93 8.06
CA ASP A 133 11.65 -17.86 8.27
C ASP A 133 12.32 -16.79 7.41
N LEU A 134 11.77 -16.52 6.22
CA LEU A 134 12.27 -15.49 5.29
C LEU A 134 12.00 -14.06 5.78
N VAL A 135 11.04 -13.85 6.71
CA VAL A 135 10.67 -12.53 7.22
C VAL A 135 11.04 -12.31 8.69
N LYS A 136 11.51 -13.34 9.39
CA LYS A 136 11.95 -13.23 10.79
C LYS A 136 13.08 -12.23 10.97
N SER A 137 14.04 -12.20 10.04
CA SER A 137 15.16 -11.24 10.07
C SER A 137 14.67 -9.79 10.03
N TRP A 138 13.64 -9.49 9.23
CA TRP A 138 13.02 -8.16 9.21
C TRP A 138 12.45 -7.78 10.58
N TYR A 139 11.77 -8.70 11.27
CA TYR A 139 11.27 -8.44 12.62
C TYR A 139 12.40 -8.20 13.63
N TYR A 140 13.48 -8.98 13.55
CA TYR A 140 14.58 -8.88 14.50
C TYR A 140 15.33 -7.55 14.44
N GLU A 141 15.22 -6.78 13.35
CA GLU A 141 15.74 -5.40 13.31
C GLU A 141 15.15 -4.51 14.40
N LYS A 142 13.99 -4.87 14.99
CA LYS A 142 13.40 -4.23 16.17
C LYS A 142 14.42 -4.03 17.31
N GLN A 143 15.36 -4.96 17.49
CA GLN A 143 16.37 -4.87 18.55
C GLN A 143 17.33 -3.69 18.38
N HIS A 144 17.45 -3.16 17.17
CA HIS A 144 18.29 -2.03 16.80
C HIS A 144 17.51 -0.73 16.60
N TYR A 145 16.18 -0.82 16.58
CA TYR A 145 15.30 0.29 16.30
C TYR A 145 14.83 0.97 17.59
N SER A 146 14.92 2.29 17.63
CA SER A 146 14.38 3.11 18.71
C SER A 146 13.23 3.98 18.21
N PHE A 147 12.04 3.82 18.79
CA PHE A 147 10.87 4.60 18.40
C PHE A 147 11.09 6.12 18.63
N PRO A 148 10.77 7.00 17.66
CA PRO A 148 10.83 8.44 17.85
C PRO A 148 9.58 8.93 18.60
N TYR A 149 9.76 9.43 19.82
CA TYR A 149 8.65 9.93 20.62
C TYR A 149 8.17 11.29 20.08
N PRO A 150 6.88 11.67 20.31
CA PRO A 150 6.31 12.91 19.78
C PRO A 150 7.11 14.18 20.11
N TYR A 151 7.78 14.24 21.26
CA TYR A 151 8.58 15.40 21.64
C TYR A 151 9.86 15.56 20.80
N GLU A 152 10.36 14.48 20.19
CA GLU A 152 11.52 14.47 19.29
C GLU A 152 11.15 14.85 17.85
N CYS A 153 9.87 14.78 17.48
CA CYS A 153 9.38 15.00 16.12
C CYS A 153 9.12 16.49 15.82
N LYS A 154 10.17 17.30 15.74
CA LYS A 154 10.07 18.75 15.47
C LYS A 154 11.17 19.24 14.51
N PRO A 155 10.87 19.66 13.26
CA PRO A 155 9.61 19.51 12.52
C PRO A 155 9.40 18.09 11.95
N ARG A 156 10.41 17.22 12.08
CA ARG A 156 10.44 15.85 11.56
C ARG A 156 10.93 14.91 12.65
N CYS A 157 10.48 13.67 12.64
CA CYS A 157 10.96 12.62 13.53
C CYS A 157 12.38 12.17 13.15
N PRO A 158 13.27 11.93 14.13
CA PRO A 158 14.58 11.34 13.86
C PRO A 158 14.45 9.87 13.46
N SER A 159 15.30 9.42 12.53
CA SER A 159 15.50 8.00 12.26
C SER A 159 16.56 7.47 13.22
N LYS A 160 16.18 6.56 14.13
CA LYS A 160 17.09 5.99 15.13
C LYS A 160 17.22 4.48 14.90
N CYS A 161 18.31 4.10 14.25
CA CYS A 161 18.69 2.71 14.00
C CYS A 161 20.16 2.53 14.38
N SER A 162 20.46 1.63 15.31
CA SER A 162 21.84 1.31 15.71
C SER A 162 22.46 0.18 14.89
N GLY A 163 21.64 -0.54 14.12
CA GLY A 163 22.06 -1.60 13.21
C GLY A 163 22.32 -1.07 11.80
N SER A 164 22.74 -1.97 10.91
CA SER A 164 22.92 -1.62 9.49
C SER A 164 21.60 -1.31 8.78
N VAL A 165 20.50 -1.94 9.21
CA VAL A 165 19.16 -1.77 8.64
C VAL A 165 18.10 -1.91 9.74
N CYS A 166 17.10 -1.00 9.72
CA CYS A 166 15.86 -1.11 10.49
C CYS A 166 14.60 -0.89 9.65
N SER A 167 14.78 -0.59 8.36
CA SER A 167 13.69 -0.17 7.47
C SER A 167 12.73 -1.32 7.13
N HIS A 168 13.16 -2.58 7.23
CA HIS A 168 12.27 -3.70 7.01
C HIS A 168 11.30 -3.84 8.20
N TYR A 169 11.80 -3.75 9.44
CA TYR A 169 10.95 -3.74 10.63
C TYR A 169 9.96 -2.58 10.59
N THR A 170 10.41 -1.35 10.36
CA THR A 170 9.51 -0.18 10.35
C THR A 170 8.44 -0.26 9.26
N GLN A 171 8.75 -0.88 8.12
CA GLN A 171 7.75 -1.17 7.08
C GLN A 171 6.72 -2.21 7.54
N MET A 172 7.12 -3.27 8.25
CA MET A 172 6.19 -4.28 8.79
C MET A 172 5.18 -3.63 9.75
N VAL A 173 5.64 -2.67 10.56
CA VAL A 173 4.83 -2.00 11.59
C VAL A 173 4.31 -0.62 11.16
N TRP A 174 4.31 -0.31 9.86
CA TRP A 174 3.80 0.97 9.39
C TRP A 174 2.27 1.02 9.47
N ALA A 175 1.71 1.92 10.28
CA ALA A 175 0.29 1.93 10.66
C ALA A 175 -0.65 1.91 9.45
N SER A 176 -0.41 2.76 8.45
CA SER A 176 -1.26 2.90 7.25
C SER A 176 -0.97 1.89 6.15
N SER A 177 0.08 1.07 6.27
CA SER A 177 0.32 -0.04 5.35
C SER A 177 -0.62 -1.19 5.70
N ASN A 178 -1.87 -1.10 5.23
CA ASN A 178 -2.94 -2.05 5.53
C ASN A 178 -3.10 -3.16 4.46
N ARG A 179 -2.26 -3.17 3.43
CA ARG A 179 -2.25 -4.22 2.39
C ARG A 179 -0.85 -4.74 2.15
N ILE A 180 -0.75 -6.05 1.99
CA ILE A 180 0.49 -6.75 1.61
C ILE A 180 0.23 -7.75 0.49
N GLY A 181 1.21 -7.95 -0.37
CA GLY A 181 1.25 -9.08 -1.28
C GLY A 181 2.68 -9.48 -1.58
N CYS A 182 2.97 -10.78 -1.49
CA CYS A 182 4.32 -11.32 -1.61
C CYS A 182 4.43 -12.43 -2.65
N ALA A 183 5.66 -12.72 -3.06
CA ALA A 183 6.02 -13.85 -3.90
C ALA A 183 7.39 -14.42 -3.51
N ILE A 184 7.53 -15.75 -3.61
CA ILE A 184 8.78 -16.48 -3.36
C ILE A 184 9.24 -17.13 -4.67
N HIS A 185 10.44 -16.80 -5.13
CA HIS A 185 11.04 -17.41 -6.30
C HIS A 185 12.39 -18.03 -5.98
N THR A 186 12.69 -19.20 -6.54
CA THR A 186 14.04 -19.78 -6.46
C THR A 186 14.80 -19.49 -7.73
N CYS A 187 15.78 -18.59 -7.65
CA CYS A 187 16.66 -18.19 -8.74
C CYS A 187 17.83 -19.16 -8.87
N THR A 188 18.12 -19.62 -10.09
CA THR A 188 19.27 -20.51 -10.34
C THR A 188 20.57 -19.85 -9.90
N ASN A 189 20.78 -18.61 -10.31
CA ASN A 189 21.88 -17.75 -9.90
C ASN A 189 21.33 -16.34 -9.66
N MET A 190 21.84 -15.65 -8.64
CA MET A 190 21.52 -14.25 -8.38
C MET A 190 22.77 -13.53 -7.88
N ASN A 191 23.10 -12.37 -8.46
CA ASN A 191 24.18 -11.53 -7.95
C ASN A 191 23.64 -10.67 -6.81
N VAL A 192 24.29 -10.76 -5.64
CA VAL A 192 23.89 -10.08 -4.41
C VAL A 192 25.16 -9.50 -3.82
N TRP A 193 25.27 -8.17 -3.84
CA TRP A 193 26.45 -7.44 -3.36
C TRP A 193 27.77 -7.97 -3.95
N GLY A 194 27.80 -8.23 -5.25
CA GLY A 194 28.99 -8.71 -5.96
C GLY A 194 29.23 -10.22 -5.89
N ASN A 195 28.47 -10.95 -5.05
CA ASN A 195 28.61 -12.40 -4.89
C ASN A 195 27.51 -13.16 -5.63
N THR A 196 27.83 -14.31 -6.22
CA THR A 196 26.85 -15.16 -6.90
C THR A 196 26.23 -16.17 -5.92
N TRP A 197 24.93 -16.03 -5.70
CA TRP A 197 24.12 -16.94 -4.88
C TRP A 197 23.46 -17.97 -5.78
N ARG A 198 23.83 -19.24 -5.61
CA ARG A 198 23.25 -20.37 -6.36
C ARG A 198 21.98 -20.85 -5.66
N ARG A 199 20.93 -21.16 -6.44
CA ARG A 199 19.62 -21.60 -5.94
C ARG A 199 19.09 -20.67 -4.84
N ALA A 200 19.18 -19.36 -5.09
CA ALA A 200 18.76 -18.32 -4.16
C ALA A 200 17.24 -18.32 -4.02
N VAL A 201 16.73 -18.53 -2.81
CA VAL A 201 15.34 -18.29 -2.48
C VAL A 201 15.17 -16.80 -2.25
N TYR A 202 14.39 -16.16 -3.11
CA TYR A 202 14.14 -14.72 -3.13
C TYR A 202 12.68 -14.45 -2.79
N LEU A 203 12.45 -13.74 -1.68
CA LEU A 203 11.14 -13.25 -1.26
C LEU A 203 11.04 -11.75 -1.56
N VAL A 204 9.95 -11.37 -2.22
CA VAL A 204 9.55 -9.99 -2.44
C VAL A 204 8.20 -9.78 -1.79
N CYS A 205 8.06 -8.79 -0.90
CA CYS A 205 6.79 -8.37 -0.33
C CYS A 205 6.54 -6.89 -0.64
N ASN A 206 5.41 -6.60 -1.27
CA ASN A 206 4.95 -5.23 -1.54
C ASN A 206 3.91 -4.79 -0.51
N TYR A 207 3.97 -3.53 -0.11
CA TYR A 207 3.08 -2.92 0.89
C TYR A 207 2.35 -1.71 0.30
N ALA A 208 1.07 -1.57 0.63
CA ALA A 208 0.28 -0.38 0.35
C ALA A 208 -0.54 0.03 1.58
N ILE A 209 -0.63 1.32 1.93
CA ILE A 209 0.11 2.45 1.35
C ILE A 209 1.61 2.35 1.72
N LYS A 210 2.50 2.94 0.92
CA LYS A 210 3.95 3.00 1.21
C LYS A 210 4.23 3.52 2.62
N GLY A 211 5.14 2.85 3.33
CA GLY A 211 5.68 3.32 4.61
C GLY A 211 7.07 3.94 4.49
N ASN A 212 7.72 4.12 5.64
CA ASN A 212 9.08 4.67 5.77
C ASN A 212 9.23 6.09 5.16
N TRP A 213 8.23 6.94 5.38
CA TRP A 213 8.32 8.35 5.00
C TRP A 213 9.37 9.07 5.84
N ILE A 214 10.23 9.85 5.15
CA ILE A 214 11.33 10.56 5.81
C ILE A 214 10.76 11.59 6.77
N GLY A 215 11.16 11.48 8.05
CA GLY A 215 10.70 12.40 9.09
C GLY A 215 9.38 11.99 9.75
N GLU A 216 8.88 10.78 9.49
CA GLU A 216 7.67 10.26 10.12
C GLU A 216 7.96 9.04 11.01
N ALA A 217 7.17 8.90 12.08
CA ALA A 217 7.15 7.70 12.90
C ALA A 217 6.30 6.61 12.22
N PRO A 218 6.59 5.31 12.43
CA PRO A 218 5.83 4.23 11.79
C PRO A 218 4.37 4.16 12.23
N TYR A 219 4.05 4.67 13.41
CA TYR A 219 2.69 4.74 13.94
C TYR A 219 2.57 5.85 14.98
N LYS A 220 1.34 6.21 15.33
CA LYS A 220 1.05 7.14 16.41
C LYS A 220 1.09 6.40 17.74
N MET A 221 1.90 6.87 18.68
CA MET A 221 1.93 6.34 20.04
C MET A 221 0.60 6.61 20.76
N GLY A 222 0.09 5.63 21.49
CA GLY A 222 -1.02 5.82 22.42
C GLY A 222 -1.76 4.51 22.71
N ARG A 223 -2.86 4.61 23.45
CA ARG A 223 -3.71 3.45 23.75
C ARG A 223 -4.14 2.79 22.43
N PRO A 224 -4.04 1.45 22.28
CA PRO A 224 -4.48 0.76 21.09
C PRO A 224 -5.86 1.19 20.63
N CYS A 225 -6.00 1.42 19.33
CA CYS A 225 -7.22 1.84 18.66
C CYS A 225 -7.78 3.22 19.05
N SER A 226 -7.11 4.02 19.89
CA SER A 226 -7.59 5.35 20.29
C SER A 226 -7.55 6.42 19.19
N ALA A 227 -6.89 6.13 18.07
CA ALA A 227 -6.77 7.03 16.93
C ALA A 227 -7.01 6.30 15.60
N CYS A 228 -7.92 5.31 15.58
CA CYS A 228 -8.30 4.64 14.35
C CYS A 228 -8.91 5.61 13.33
N PRO A 229 -8.58 5.47 12.03
CA PRO A 229 -9.23 6.25 10.98
C PRO A 229 -10.77 6.05 10.99
N PRO A 230 -11.57 7.09 10.66
CA PRO A 230 -13.03 7.03 10.78
C PRO A 230 -13.70 5.88 10.00
N ASN A 231 -13.13 5.45 8.88
CA ASN A 231 -13.63 4.34 8.06
C ASN A 231 -13.62 2.97 8.77
N TYR A 232 -12.96 2.84 9.92
CA TYR A 232 -12.99 1.63 10.75
C TYR A 232 -14.16 1.58 11.74
N GLY A 233 -14.97 2.64 11.85
CA GLY A 233 -16.16 2.68 12.70
C GLY A 233 -15.87 2.47 14.19
N GLY A 234 -14.66 2.79 14.66
CA GLY A 234 -14.25 2.64 16.06
C GLY A 234 -14.00 1.20 16.52
N THR A 235 -14.04 0.21 15.61
CA THR A 235 -13.83 -1.20 15.96
C THR A 235 -12.35 -1.53 16.17
N CYS A 236 -12.06 -2.30 17.21
CA CYS A 236 -10.72 -2.71 17.61
C CYS A 236 -10.64 -4.22 17.72
N SER A 237 -9.63 -4.83 17.14
CA SER A 237 -9.34 -6.26 17.26
C SER A 237 -7.84 -6.47 17.40
N ASN A 238 -7.42 -7.20 18.44
CA ASN A 238 -6.01 -7.49 18.71
C ASN A 238 -5.10 -6.25 18.61
N ASN A 239 -5.49 -5.15 19.27
CA ASN A 239 -4.78 -3.86 19.26
C ASN A 239 -4.70 -3.13 17.91
N MET A 240 -5.53 -3.51 16.92
CA MET A 240 -5.55 -2.93 15.58
C MET A 240 -6.96 -2.44 15.17
N CYS A 241 -7.00 -1.40 14.34
CA CYS A 241 -8.21 -0.86 13.72
C CYS A 241 -8.76 -1.85 12.69
N TYR A 242 -10.03 -2.27 12.84
CA TYR A 242 -10.46 -3.51 12.16
C TYR A 242 -11.71 -3.51 11.26
N SER A 243 -12.75 -2.70 11.32
CA SER A 243 -13.93 -2.72 10.40
C SER A 243 -14.73 -4.03 10.17
N GLY A 244 -14.30 -5.23 10.62
CA GLY A 244 -15.12 -6.45 10.54
C GLY A 244 -15.11 -7.18 9.19
N LEU A 245 -14.00 -7.13 8.44
CA LEU A 245 -13.92 -7.74 7.11
C LEU A 245 -14.35 -9.21 7.07
N LYS A 246 -15.25 -9.56 6.14
CA LYS A 246 -15.72 -10.94 5.91
C LYS A 246 -14.63 -11.88 5.34
N SER A 247 -13.50 -11.34 4.87
CA SER A 247 -12.38 -12.08 4.27
C SER A 247 -11.07 -11.30 4.41
N ASN A 248 -9.98 -12.01 4.74
CA ASN A 248 -8.61 -11.46 4.77
C ASN A 248 -7.96 -11.31 3.39
N LYS A 249 -8.72 -11.55 2.31
CA LYS A 249 -8.28 -11.43 0.92
C LYS A 249 -9.11 -10.39 0.19
N VAL A 250 -8.43 -9.46 -0.49
CA VAL A 250 -9.06 -8.52 -1.40
C VAL A 250 -8.88 -9.03 -2.84
N SER A 251 -9.97 -9.50 -3.45
CA SER A 251 -10.02 -9.84 -4.87
C SER A 251 -10.72 -8.72 -5.64
N TRP A 252 -10.00 -8.07 -6.55
CA TRP A 252 -10.61 -7.21 -7.56
C TRP A 252 -10.83 -8.05 -8.80
N PHE A 253 -12.09 -8.31 -9.16
CA PHE A 253 -12.48 -9.00 -10.39
C PHE A 253 -12.00 -8.23 -11.62
#